data_AF-A0A0E9Y2E8-F1
#
_entry.id   AF-A0A0E9Y2E8-F1
#
_cell.length_a   1.000
_cell.length_b   1.000
_cell.length_c   1.000
_cell.angle_alpha   90.00
_cell.angle_beta   90.00
_cell.angle_gamma   90.00
#
_symmetry.space_group_name_H-M   'P 1'
#
loop_
_entity.id
_entity.type
_entity.pdbx_description
1 polymer ?
#
loop_
_entity_poly.entity_id
_entity_poly.type
_entity_poly.pdbx_seq_one_letter_code
_entity_poly.pdbx_strand_id
1 'polypeptide(L)' 'MESYLSLLRDSYGATIESVDFKNDYESVRQQINTWVQKVTESKIKDLLPIGGVDDCTSLILVNA' A
#
# COMPACT_ATOMS: atom_id res chain seq x y z
N MET A 1 4.61 -15.99 6.65
CA MET A 1 3.79 -14.86 6.19
C MET A 1 2.72 -14.49 7.23
N GLU A 2 1.90 -15.44 7.71
CA GLU A 2 0.89 -15.16 8.74
C GLU A 2 1.45 -14.61 10.07
N SER A 3 2.61 -15.11 10.52
CA SER A 3 3.29 -14.58 11.71
C SER A 3 3.74 -13.12 11.53
N TYR A 4 4.15 -12.76 10.32
CA TYR A 4 4.58 -11.41 9.97
C TYR A 4 3.39 -10.45 9.89
N LEU A 5 2.29 -10.88 9.26
CA LEU A 5 1.06 -10.10 9.20
C LEU A 5 0.45 -9.89 10.59
N SER A 6 0.47 -10.93 11.44
CA SER A 6 0.04 -10.80 12.84
C SER A 6 0.91 -9.80 13.61
N LEU A 7 2.23 -9.83 13.44
CA LEU A 7 3.13 -8.86 14.07
C LEU A 7 2.81 -7.41 13.65
N LEU A 8 2.58 -7.16 12.35
CA LEU A 8 2.23 -5.83 11.84
C LEU A 8 0.93 -5.31 12.45
N ARG A 9 -0.10 -6.17 12.54
CA ARG A 9 -1.37 -5.81 13.15
C ARG A 9 -1.22 -5.57 14.65
N ASP A 10 -0.60 -6.50 15.36
CA ASP A 10 -0.64 -6.54 16.82
C ASP A 10 0.35 -5.54 17.46
N SER A 11 1.47 -5.24 16.79
CA SER A 11 2.50 -4.33 17.31
C SER A 11 2.44 -2.92 16.72
N TYR A 12 1.99 -2.77 15.48
CA TYR A 12 1.99 -1.47 14.77
C TYR A 12 0.58 -0.95 14.47
N GLY A 13 -0.48 -1.69 14.84
CA GLY A 13 -1.86 -1.32 14.53
C GLY A 13 -2.13 -1.26 13.03
N ALA A 14 -1.32 -1.94 12.22
CA ALA A 14 -1.42 -1.87 10.77
C ALA A 14 -2.75 -2.45 10.30
N THR A 15 -3.41 -1.71 9.41
CA THR A 15 -4.53 -2.26 8.62
C THR A 15 -3.95 -3.03 7.45
N ILE A 16 -4.33 -4.30 7.31
CA ILE A 16 -3.84 -5.18 6.24
C ILE A 16 -4.96 -5.37 5.24
N GLU A 17 -4.69 -5.01 3.99
CA GLU A 17 -5.62 -5.17 2.88
C GLU A 17 -5.02 -6.11 1.83
N SER A 18 -5.83 -7.06 1.35
CA SER A 18 -5.44 -7.96 0.26
C SER A 18 -5.89 -7.35 -1.06
N VAL A 19 -4.94 -7.20 -1.99
CA VAL A 19 -5.13 -6.55 -3.28
C VAL A 19 -4.53 -7.41 -4.40
N ASP A 20 -4.99 -7.22 -5.64
CA ASP A 20 -4.49 -7.98 -6.80
C ASP A 20 -3.38 -7.20 -7.51
N PHE A 21 -2.14 -7.33 -7.02
CA PHE A 21 -0.99 -6.81 -7.76
C PHE A 21 -0.77 -7.55 -9.08
N LYS A 22 -1.13 -8.84 -9.18
CA LYS A 22 -0.77 -9.63 -10.35
C LYS A 22 -1.49 -9.17 -11.61
N ASN A 23 -2.77 -8.78 -11.49
CA ASN A 23 -3.58 -8.37 -12.62
C ASN A 23 -4.02 -6.90 -12.58
N ASP A 24 -3.92 -6.21 -11.43
CA ASP A 24 -4.48 -4.87 -11.24
C ASP A 24 -3.53 -3.88 -10.52
N TYR A 25 -2.20 -4.09 -10.64
CA TYR A 25 -1.19 -3.29 -9.91
C TYR A 25 -1.31 -1.77 -10.10
N GLU A 26 -1.68 -1.28 -11.29
CA GLU A 26 -1.84 0.16 -11.51
C GLU A 26 -3.03 0.76 -10.75
N SER A 27 -4.16 0.04 -10.68
CA SER A 27 -5.31 0.44 -9.87
C SER A 27 -4.95 0.45 -8.40
N VAL A 28 -4.26 -0.59 -7.91
CA VAL A 28 -3.77 -0.67 -6.53
C VAL A 28 -2.83 0.48 -6.20
N ARG A 29 -1.89 0.82 -7.11
CA ARG A 29 -0.99 1.97 -6.95
C ARG A 29 -1.78 3.27 -6.77
N GLN A 30 -2.80 3.50 -7.60
CA GLN A 30 -3.65 4.69 -7.51
C GLN A 30 -4.48 4.74 -6.21
N GLN A 31 -4.98 3.60 -5.76
CA GLN A 31 -5.69 3.50 -4.47
C GLN A 31 -4.80 3.90 -3.30
N ILE A 32 -3.55 3.38 -3.27
CA ILE A 32 -2.58 3.73 -2.23
C ILE A 32 -2.25 5.22 -2.27
N ASN A 33 -1.93 5.79 -3.44
CA ASN A 33 -1.66 7.22 -3.56
C ASN A 33 -2.85 8.09 -3.12
N THR A 34 -4.08 7.68 -3.47
CA THR A 34 -5.30 8.39 -3.05
C THR A 34 -5.47 8.34 -1.53
N TRP A 35 -5.23 7.19 -0.92
CA TRP A 35 -5.28 7.05 0.54
C TRP A 35 -4.20 7.90 1.23
N VAL A 36 -2.96 7.85 0.75
CA VAL A 36 -1.84 8.69 1.26
C VAL A 36 -2.15 10.17 1.12
N GLN A 37 -2.69 10.59 -0.02
CA GLN A 37 -3.08 11.97 -0.25
C GLN A 37 -4.15 12.42 0.73
N LYS A 38 -5.12 11.55 1.05
CA LYS A 38 -6.18 11.85 2.01
C LYS A 38 -5.61 11.99 3.43
N VAL A 39 -4.81 11.04 3.90
CA VAL A 39 -4.30 11.04 5.29
C VAL A 39 -3.25 12.13 5.53
N THR A 40 -2.52 12.54 4.48
CA THR A 40 -1.51 13.62 4.57
C THR A 40 -2.08 15.00 4.27
N GLU A 41 -3.40 15.17 4.18
CA GLU A 41 -4.05 16.44 3.83
C GLU A 41 -3.50 17.05 2.52
N SER A 42 -3.31 16.21 1.50
CA SER A 42 -2.76 16.55 0.19
C SER A 42 -1.29 17.04 0.17
N LYS A 43 -0.53 16.85 1.25
CA LYS A 43 0.92 17.14 1.28
C LYS A 43 1.73 16.14 0.46
N ILE A 44 1.29 14.87 0.41
CA ILE A 44 1.90 13.82 -0.42
C ILE A 44 0.85 13.31 -1.40
N LYS A 45 1.03 13.54 -2.70
CA LYS A 45 0.03 13.21 -3.74
C LYS A 45 0.36 11.95 -4.55
N ASP A 46 1.64 11.75 -4.84
CA ASP A 46 2.13 10.64 -5.66
C ASP A 46 3.30 9.99 -4.93
N LEU A 47 2.98 9.28 -3.84
CA LEU A 47 3.98 8.56 -3.05
C LEU A 47 4.64 7.47 -3.89
N LEU A 48 3.82 6.73 -4.63
CA LEU A 48 4.22 5.66 -5.53
C LEU A 48 4.16 6.17 -6.98
N PRO A 49 5.31 6.50 -7.59
CA PRO A 49 5.34 7.02 -8.95
C PRO A 49 4.88 5.95 -9.96
N ILE A 50 4.54 6.38 -11.16
CA ILE A 50 4.23 5.48 -12.28
C ILE A 50 5.39 4.48 -12.48
N GLY A 51 5.05 3.18 -12.60
CA GLY A 51 6.03 2.09 -12.70
C GLY A 51 6.71 1.71 -11.37
N GLY A 52 6.36 2.35 -10.24
CA GLY A 52 6.85 1.99 -8.91
C GLY A 52 6.15 0.77 -8.29
N VAL A 53 5.08 0.29 -8.92
CA VAL A 53 4.35 -0.94 -8.56
C VAL A 53 4.13 -1.72 -9.85
N ASP A 54 4.28 -3.03 -9.79
CA ASP A 54 4.16 -3.93 -10.94
C ASP A 54 3.49 -5.26 -10.54
N ASP A 55 3.36 -6.16 -11.51
CA ASP A 55 2.74 -7.49 -11.35
C ASP A 55 3.57 -8.48 -10.53
N CYS A 56 4.80 -8.11 -10.17
CA CYS A 56 5.72 -8.87 -9.34
C CYS A 56 5.74 -8.34 -7.89
N THR A 57 5.07 -7.22 -7.63
CA THR A 57 4.95 -6.63 -6.30
C THR A 57 4.13 -7.55 -5.40
N SER A 58 4.70 -7.93 -4.26
CA SER A 58 4.07 -8.90 -3.34
C SER A 58 3.53 -8.27 -2.05
N LEU A 59 4.08 -7.11 -1.65
CA LEU A 59 3.69 -6.40 -0.43
C LEU A 59 4.16 -4.94 -0.51
N ILE A 60 3.31 -4.03 -0.07
CA ILE A 60 3.67 -2.62 0.16
C ILE A 60 3.34 -2.30 1.63
N LEU A 61 4.31 -1.75 2.35
CA LEU A 61 4.11 -1.22 3.70
C LEU A 61 4.20 0.32 3.62
N VAL A 62 3.09 0.99 3.93
CA VAL A 62 2.99 2.46 3.87
C VAL A 62 2.84 3.03 5.26
N ASN A 63 3.62 4.07 5.57
CA ASN A 63 3.46 4.91 6.75
C ASN A 63 3.43 6.36 6.27
N ALA A 64 2.36 7.09 6.58
CA ALA A 64 2.08 8.42 6.04
C ALA A 64 1.41 9.29 7.10
#